data_AF-A0A7C6T0A9-F1
#
_entry.id   AF-A0A7C6T0A9-F1
#
_cell.length_a   1.000
_cell.length_b   1.000
_cell.length_c   1.000
_cell.angle_alpha   90.00
_cell.angle_beta   90.00
_cell.angle_gamma   90.00
#
_symmetry.space_group_name_H-M   'P 1'
#
loop_
_entity.id
_entity.type
_entity.pdbx_description
1 polymer ?
#
loop_
_entity_poly.entity_id
_entity_poly.type
_entity_poly.pdbx_seq_one_letter_code
_entity_poly.pdbx_strand_id
1 'polypeptide(L)'
;MANWSEPTKPSGGRRFQAMGLAMILAFVGFWYLWEARLSRTENPGSQVVDVSPDALSEMLEQGKPIVLEFYTNGCPWCDAIEPELERLSQNYGKQIIVAKMNAEKYYVEAGKYRISGVPALVLIDADGSALAIASGYREFDEIVEILKNYEFIK
;
A
#
# COMPACT_ATOMS: atom_id res chain seq x y z
N MET A 1 -22.36 -82.94 -4.31
CA MET A 1 -23.00 -81.76 -3.69
C MET A 1 -21.88 -80.90 -3.13
N ALA A 2 -21.41 -79.91 -3.89
CA ALA A 2 -20.28 -79.07 -3.51
C ALA A 2 -20.80 -77.77 -2.87
N ASN A 3 -20.33 -77.53 -1.65
CA ASN A 3 -20.66 -76.40 -0.78
C ASN A 3 -20.09 -75.10 -1.37
N TRP A 4 -20.97 -74.14 -1.65
CA TRP A 4 -20.61 -72.80 -2.13
C TRP A 4 -20.46 -71.87 -0.93
N SER A 5 -19.25 -71.37 -0.70
CA SER A 5 -19.00 -70.24 0.21
C SER A 5 -18.92 -68.94 -0.61
N GLU A 6 -19.80 -68.00 -0.30
CA GLU A 6 -19.84 -66.67 -0.93
C GLU A 6 -18.55 -65.87 -0.68
N PRO A 7 -18.10 -65.04 -1.64
CA PRO A 7 -16.99 -64.12 -1.41
C PRO A 7 -17.41 -62.97 -0.49
N THR A 8 -16.65 -62.76 0.59
CA THR A 8 -16.91 -61.68 1.56
C THR A 8 -16.56 -60.30 0.98
N LYS A 9 -17.54 -59.39 1.04
CA LYS A 9 -17.41 -57.97 0.68
C LYS A 9 -16.38 -57.26 1.58
N PRO A 10 -15.40 -56.51 1.03
CA PRO A 10 -14.45 -55.79 1.87
C PRO A 10 -15.13 -54.62 2.58
N SER A 11 -15.05 -54.61 3.91
CA SER A 11 -15.47 -53.50 4.77
C SER A 11 -14.35 -52.45 4.87
N GLY A 12 -14.45 -51.37 4.10
CA GLY A 12 -13.42 -50.31 4.09
C GLY A 12 -13.98 -48.89 3.96
N GLY A 13 -15.25 -48.67 4.30
CA GLY A 13 -15.90 -47.36 4.22
C GLY A 13 -15.79 -46.58 5.52
N ARG A 14 -14.65 -45.92 5.77
CA ARG A 14 -14.55 -44.84 6.80
C ARG A 14 -13.26 -44.01 6.74
N ARG A 15 -12.24 -44.45 5.98
CA ARG A 15 -10.93 -43.74 5.90
C ARG A 15 -10.87 -42.68 4.79
N PHE A 16 -11.70 -42.79 3.74
CA PHE A 16 -11.69 -41.83 2.62
C PHE A 16 -12.50 -40.55 2.87
N GLN A 17 -13.43 -40.53 3.83
CA GLN A 17 -14.21 -39.32 4.16
C GLN A 17 -13.45 -38.34 5.06
N ALA A 18 -12.57 -38.83 5.93
CA ALA A 18 -11.81 -37.98 6.85
C ALA A 18 -10.66 -37.22 6.17
N MET A 19 -10.08 -37.78 5.09
CA MET A 19 -8.98 -37.14 4.36
C MET A 19 -9.45 -35.98 3.47
N GLY A 20 -10.67 -36.06 2.91
CA GLY A 20 -11.25 -34.97 2.12
C GLY A 20 -11.55 -33.72 2.96
N LEU A 21 -12.08 -33.90 4.17
CA LEU A 21 -12.39 -32.80 5.09
C LEU A 21 -11.11 -32.08 5.58
N ALA A 22 -10.04 -32.81 5.85
CA ALA A 22 -8.77 -32.20 6.26
C ALA A 22 -8.14 -31.34 5.14
N MET A 23 -8.26 -31.76 3.87
CA MET A 23 -7.79 -30.96 2.74
C MET A 23 -8.65 -29.72 2.51
N ILE A 24 -9.98 -29.81 2.64
CA ILE A 24 -10.85 -28.62 2.54
C ILE A 24 -10.57 -27.64 3.68
N LEU A 25 -10.36 -28.10 4.90
CA LEU A 25 -9.99 -27.22 6.02
C LEU A 25 -8.61 -26.59 5.84
N ALA A 26 -7.65 -27.31 5.24
CA ALA A 26 -6.35 -26.74 4.89
C ALA A 26 -6.45 -25.76 3.72
N PHE A 27 -7.29 -26.00 2.72
CA PHE A 27 -7.52 -25.08 1.59
C PHE A 27 -8.32 -23.85 2.00
N VAL A 28 -9.36 -24.00 2.82
CA VAL A 28 -10.11 -22.87 3.38
C VAL A 28 -9.25 -22.13 4.39
N GLY A 29 -8.50 -22.82 5.25
CA GLY A 29 -7.54 -22.20 6.16
C GLY A 29 -6.43 -21.48 5.41
N PHE A 30 -5.88 -22.08 4.35
CA PHE A 30 -4.90 -21.43 3.49
C PHE A 30 -5.51 -20.29 2.70
N TRP A 31 -6.73 -20.39 2.17
CA TRP A 31 -7.47 -19.31 1.50
C TRP A 31 -7.72 -18.14 2.47
N TYR A 32 -8.19 -18.42 3.69
CA TYR A 32 -8.40 -17.42 4.74
C TYR A 32 -7.09 -16.80 5.24
N LEU A 33 -6.03 -17.61 5.40
CA LEU A 33 -4.70 -17.13 5.80
C LEU A 33 -4.00 -16.38 4.65
N TRP A 34 -4.28 -16.75 3.40
CA TRP A 34 -3.78 -16.09 2.19
C TRP A 34 -4.49 -14.76 1.98
N GLU A 35 -5.82 -14.69 2.13
CA GLU A 35 -6.58 -13.43 2.18
C GLU A 35 -6.08 -12.54 3.32
N ALA A 36 -5.85 -13.08 4.52
CA ALA A 36 -5.28 -12.33 5.63
C ALA A 36 -3.83 -11.85 5.38
N ARG A 37 -3.09 -12.47 4.44
CA ARG A 37 -1.77 -11.99 4.03
C ARG A 37 -1.85 -10.97 2.89
N LEU A 38 -2.86 -11.02 2.04
CA LEU A 38 -3.14 -9.99 1.04
C LEU A 38 -3.58 -8.65 1.67
N SER A 39 -4.12 -8.66 2.89
CA SER A 39 -4.42 -7.44 3.67
C SER A 39 -3.18 -6.74 4.25
N ARG A 40 -1.97 -7.27 4.04
CA ARG A 40 -0.73 -6.71 4.64
C ARG A 40 -0.08 -5.59 3.81
N THR A 41 -0.72 -5.13 2.73
CA THR A 41 -0.37 -3.83 2.11
C THR A 41 -1.16 -2.66 2.71
N GLU A 42 -1.99 -2.88 3.73
CA GLU A 42 -2.49 -1.82 4.59
C GLU A 42 -1.81 -1.95 5.95
N ASN A 43 -0.78 -1.14 6.16
CA ASN A 43 -0.12 -0.97 7.45
C ASN A 43 -0.91 0.09 8.25
N PRO A 44 -1.74 -0.29 9.25
CA PRO A 44 -2.51 0.68 10.06
C PRO A 44 -1.66 1.57 10.98
N GLY A 45 -0.32 1.57 10.83
CA GLY A 45 0.62 2.49 11.48
C GLY A 45 1.40 3.39 10.50
N SER A 46 1.14 3.27 9.20
CA SER A 46 1.75 4.10 8.15
C SER A 46 0.72 5.13 7.69
N GLN A 47 0.91 6.41 8.05
CA GLN A 47 -0.04 7.47 7.69
C GLN A 47 0.23 8.04 6.28
N VAL A 48 0.87 7.28 5.39
CA VAL A 48 1.00 7.69 3.98
C VAL A 48 -0.33 7.44 3.29
N VAL A 49 -1.18 8.48 3.26
CA VAL A 49 -2.56 8.36 2.80
C VAL A 49 -2.60 8.38 1.27
N ASP A 50 -3.22 7.37 0.65
CA ASP A 50 -3.60 7.42 -0.76
C ASP A 50 -4.82 8.33 -0.91
N VAL A 51 -4.66 9.44 -1.64
CA VAL A 51 -5.65 10.52 -1.71
C VAL A 51 -6.20 10.75 -3.10
N SER A 52 -7.50 11.06 -3.15
CA SER A 52 -8.14 11.65 -4.32
C SER A 52 -7.85 13.16 -4.40
N PRO A 53 -8.12 13.81 -5.55
CA PRO A 53 -8.04 15.28 -5.67
C PRO A 53 -8.94 16.01 -4.66
N ASP A 54 -10.12 15.47 -4.37
CA ASP A 54 -11.04 16.05 -3.38
C ASP A 54 -10.45 15.96 -1.97
N ALA A 55 -9.91 14.79 -1.59
CA ALA A 55 -9.26 14.60 -0.29
C ALA A 55 -8.00 15.47 -0.14
N LEU A 56 -7.21 15.63 -1.21
CA LEU A 56 -6.09 16.58 -1.23
C LEU A 56 -6.58 18.01 -0.97
N SER A 57 -7.68 18.41 -1.60
CA SER A 57 -8.26 19.75 -1.40
C SER A 57 -8.68 19.97 0.06
N GLU A 58 -9.33 18.98 0.68
CA GLU A 58 -9.68 19.02 2.10
C GLU A 58 -8.44 19.06 3.03
N MET A 59 -7.35 18.39 2.66
CA MET A 59 -6.10 18.43 3.43
C MET A 59 -5.43 19.80 3.39
N LEU A 60 -5.48 20.49 2.25
CA LEU A 60 -4.90 21.83 2.10
C LEU A 60 -5.59 22.84 3.04
N GLU A 61 -6.88 22.66 3.33
CA GLU A 61 -7.62 23.48 4.30
C GLU A 61 -7.13 23.31 5.75
N GLN A 62 -6.35 22.27 6.06
CA GLN A 62 -5.80 22.03 7.39
C GLN A 62 -4.60 22.94 7.73
N GLY A 63 -4.09 23.70 6.75
CA GLY A 63 -3.00 24.66 6.96
C GLY A 63 -1.67 24.02 7.39
N LYS A 64 -1.44 22.76 7.02
CA LYS A 64 -0.17 22.06 7.23
C LYS A 64 0.53 21.85 5.89
N PRO A 65 1.86 21.98 5.83
CA PRO A 65 2.61 21.62 4.64
C PRO A 65 2.41 20.15 4.28
N ILE A 66 2.33 19.85 2.99
CA ILE A 66 2.06 18.52 2.45
C ILE A 66 3.24 18.08 1.58
N VAL A 67 3.69 16.85 1.81
CA VAL A 67 4.56 16.09 0.89
C VAL A 67 3.68 15.12 0.13
N LEU A 68 3.45 15.41 -1.14
CA LEU A 68 2.59 14.61 -2.03
C LEU A 68 3.43 13.80 -3.00
N GLU A 69 3.40 12.48 -2.90
CA GLU A 69 4.01 11.57 -3.87
C GLU A 69 3.04 11.27 -5.02
N PHE A 70 3.47 11.48 -6.26
CA PHE A 70 2.82 10.89 -7.43
C PHE A 70 3.44 9.53 -7.76
N TYR A 71 2.60 8.49 -7.80
CA TYR A 71 2.99 7.11 -8.06
C TYR A 71 2.10 6.45 -9.13
N THR A 72 2.46 5.24 -9.56
CA THR A 72 1.61 4.37 -10.40
C THR A 72 1.61 2.93 -9.90
N ASN A 73 0.65 2.13 -10.34
CA ASN A 73 0.55 0.73 -9.90
C ASN A 73 1.70 -0.10 -10.52
N GLY A 74 2.35 -0.93 -9.70
CA GLY A 74 3.43 -1.79 -10.18
C GLY A 74 4.70 -1.03 -10.57
N CYS A 75 4.95 0.12 -9.92
CA CYS A 75 6.15 0.93 -10.07
C CYS A 75 7.20 0.53 -9.03
N PRO A 76 8.27 -0.20 -9.39
CA PRO A 76 9.23 -0.71 -8.40
C PRO A 76 9.95 0.40 -7.62
N TRP A 77 10.18 1.54 -8.26
CA TRP A 77 10.83 2.69 -7.62
C TRP A 77 9.90 3.45 -6.68
N CYS A 78 8.59 3.41 -6.92
CA CYS A 78 7.59 3.96 -6.01
C CYS A 78 7.47 3.05 -4.78
N ASP A 79 7.43 1.74 -4.97
CA ASP A 79 7.45 0.78 -3.85
C ASP A 79 8.72 0.92 -2.99
N ALA A 80 9.84 1.32 -3.60
CA ALA A 80 11.10 1.55 -2.89
C ALA A 80 11.09 2.84 -2.05
N ILE A 81 10.38 3.90 -2.45
CA ILE A 81 10.34 5.16 -1.69
C ILE A 81 9.32 5.11 -0.55
N GLU A 82 8.29 4.26 -0.67
CA GLU A 82 7.24 4.10 0.33
C GLU A 82 7.77 3.98 1.78
N PRO A 83 8.73 3.08 2.12
CA PRO A 83 9.26 2.99 3.49
C PRO A 83 9.94 4.28 3.98
N GLU A 84 10.54 5.07 3.09
CA GLU A 84 11.14 6.35 3.46
C GLU A 84 10.04 7.40 3.76
N LEU A 85 8.94 7.39 3.01
CA LEU A 85 7.76 8.22 3.29
C LEU A 85 7.03 7.79 4.57
N GLU A 86 6.98 6.49 4.87
CA GLU A 86 6.46 6.00 6.15
C GLU A 86 7.30 6.53 7.32
N ARG A 87 8.62 6.44 7.21
CA ARG A 87 9.56 6.98 8.22
C ARG A 87 9.38 8.49 8.36
N LEU A 88 9.18 9.20 7.25
CA LEU A 88 8.93 10.64 7.26
C LEU A 88 7.66 10.98 8.04
N SER A 89 6.57 10.27 7.74
CA SER A 89 5.29 10.42 8.44
C SER A 89 5.40 10.13 9.94
N GLN A 90 6.14 9.07 10.32
CA GLN A 90 6.36 8.72 11.73
C GLN A 90 7.15 9.78 12.50
N ASN A 91 8.19 10.35 11.90
CA ASN A 91 9.06 11.33 12.56
C ASN A 91 8.48 12.74 12.56
N TYR A 92 7.76 13.12 11.49
CA TYR A 92 7.37 14.51 11.24
C TYR A 92 5.86 14.74 11.04
N GLY A 93 5.01 13.72 11.17
CA GLY A 93 3.55 13.82 10.91
C GLY A 93 2.78 14.84 11.78
N LYS A 94 3.41 15.38 12.83
CA LYS A 94 2.86 16.54 13.58
C LYS A 94 3.03 17.85 12.83
N GLN A 95 4.13 18.00 12.08
CA GLN A 95 4.53 19.20 11.36
C GLN A 95 4.03 19.18 9.90
N ILE A 96 4.07 18.01 9.27
CA ILE A 96 3.71 17.84 7.86
C ILE A 96 2.67 16.74 7.68
N ILE A 97 2.00 16.77 6.53
CA ILE A 97 1.16 15.69 6.02
C ILE A 97 1.94 14.96 4.94
N VAL A 98 1.94 13.63 4.95
CA VAL A 98 2.54 12.81 3.89
C VAL A 98 1.41 12.07 3.20
N ALA A 99 1.27 12.28 1.89
CA ALA A 99 0.21 11.69 1.08
C ALA A 99 0.77 11.18 -0.24
N LYS A 100 0.07 10.24 -0.87
CA LYS A 100 0.37 9.73 -2.21
C LYS A 100 -0.86 9.79 -3.10
N MET A 101 -0.66 9.99 -4.39
CA MET A 101 -1.73 10.07 -5.38
C MET A 101 -1.34 9.33 -6.66
N ASN A 102 -2.25 8.48 -7.13
CA ASN A 102 -2.01 7.72 -8.36
C ASN A 102 -2.09 8.65 -9.59
N ALA A 103 -0.95 8.83 -10.28
CA ALA A 103 -0.82 9.72 -11.43
C ALA A 103 -1.56 9.23 -12.69
N GLU A 104 -1.74 7.91 -12.85
CA GLU A 104 -2.51 7.34 -13.97
C GLU A 104 -4.01 7.54 -13.76
N LYS A 105 -4.48 7.37 -12.53
CA LYS A 105 -5.88 7.56 -12.16
C LYS A 105 -6.28 9.04 -12.20
N TYR A 106 -5.39 9.92 -11.75
CA TYR A 106 -5.63 11.36 -11.64
C TYR A 106 -4.68 12.16 -12.54
N TYR A 107 -4.70 11.87 -13.84
CA TYR A 107 -3.82 12.47 -14.84
C TYR A 107 -3.95 14.00 -14.94
N VAL A 108 -5.15 14.56 -14.67
CA VAL A 108 -5.38 16.02 -14.66
C VAL A 108 -4.58 16.68 -13.53
N GLU A 109 -4.68 16.13 -12.32
CA GLU A 109 -3.91 16.57 -11.15
C GLU A 109 -2.40 16.42 -11.37
N ALA A 110 -1.95 15.27 -11.86
CA ALA A 110 -0.54 15.08 -12.21
C ALA A 110 -0.07 16.12 -13.25
N GLY A 111 -0.92 16.47 -14.21
CA GLY A 111 -0.68 17.53 -15.19
C GLY A 111 -0.57 18.93 -14.58
N LYS A 112 -1.34 19.26 -13.53
CA LYS A 112 -1.26 20.57 -12.82
C LYS A 112 0.14 20.79 -12.24
N TYR A 113 0.73 19.74 -11.69
CA TYR A 113 2.10 19.76 -11.15
C TYR A 113 3.17 19.39 -12.19
N ARG A 114 2.81 19.28 -13.48
CA ARG A 114 3.73 18.94 -14.58
C ARG A 114 4.53 17.65 -14.35
N ILE A 115 3.89 16.66 -13.72
CA ILE A 115 4.49 15.35 -13.47
C ILE A 115 4.62 14.59 -14.79
N SER A 116 5.85 14.29 -15.19
CA SER A 116 6.19 13.56 -16.42
C SER A 116 6.72 12.15 -16.17
N GLY A 117 6.91 11.77 -14.92
CA GLY A 117 7.40 10.46 -14.49
C GLY A 117 7.25 10.27 -12.98
N VAL A 118 7.32 9.02 -12.54
CA VAL A 118 7.15 8.61 -11.15
C VAL A 118 8.35 7.79 -10.64
N PRO A 119 8.63 7.78 -9.32
CA PRO A 119 7.98 8.59 -8.29
C PRO A 119 8.35 10.07 -8.43
N ALA A 120 7.46 10.97 -7.99
CA ALA A 120 7.75 12.40 -7.93
C ALA A 120 7.11 13.01 -6.68
N LEU A 121 7.89 13.74 -5.89
CA LEU A 121 7.43 14.41 -4.68
C LEU A 121 7.13 15.87 -4.99
N VAL A 122 5.93 16.32 -4.66
CA VAL A 122 5.53 17.73 -4.70
C VAL A 122 5.46 18.23 -3.27
N LEU A 123 6.18 19.34 -3.01
CA LEU A 123 6.15 20.02 -1.72
C LEU A 123 5.15 21.17 -1.82
N ILE A 124 4.09 21.07 -1.03
CA ILE A 124 3.01 22.06 -0.97
C ILE A 124 3.07 22.71 0.40
N ASP A 125 3.16 24.05 0.44
CA ASP A 125 3.18 24.77 1.70
C ASP A 125 1.79 24.82 2.37
N ALA A 126 1.75 25.40 3.57
CA ALA A 126 0.51 25.55 4.33
C ALA A 126 -0.55 26.44 3.65
N ASP A 127 -0.14 27.29 2.70
CA ASP A 127 -1.02 28.15 1.92
C ASP A 127 -1.53 27.46 0.64
N GLY A 128 -1.07 26.24 0.38
CA GLY A 128 -1.46 25.42 -0.76
C GLY A 128 -0.64 25.66 -2.04
N SER A 129 0.46 26.39 -1.95
CA SER A 129 1.35 26.65 -3.08
C SER A 129 2.39 25.53 -3.23
N ALA A 130 2.53 25.01 -4.45
CA ALA A 130 3.60 24.07 -4.77
C ALA A 130 4.95 24.80 -4.87
N LEU A 131 5.84 24.55 -3.92
CA LEU A 131 7.15 25.22 -3.83
C LEU A 131 8.24 24.47 -4.60
N ALA A 132 8.14 23.14 -4.67
CA ALA A 132 9.17 22.31 -5.26
C ALA A 132 8.60 21.01 -5.81
N ILE A 133 9.30 20.47 -6.81
CA ILE A 133 9.07 19.12 -7.32
C ILE A 133 10.42 18.41 -7.32
N ALA A 134 10.50 17.30 -6.59
CA ALA A 134 11.65 16.40 -6.60
C ALA A 134 11.27 15.14 -7.39
N SER A 135 11.83 15.00 -8.58
CA SER A 135 11.61 13.82 -9.43
C SER A 135 12.53 12.67 -9.05
N GLY A 136 11.99 11.45 -9.13
CA GLY A 136 12.70 10.20 -8.92
C GLY A 136 12.79 9.78 -7.46
N TYR A 137 13.42 8.63 -7.26
CA TYR A 137 13.68 8.07 -5.94
C TYR A 137 14.61 8.98 -5.12
N ARG A 138 14.34 9.04 -3.80
CA ARG A 138 15.12 9.79 -2.81
C ARG A 138 15.15 9.00 -1.51
N GLU A 139 16.30 9.01 -0.84
CA GLU A 139 16.46 8.47 0.50
C GLU A 139 15.85 9.41 1.55
N PHE A 140 15.50 8.90 2.73
CA PHE A 140 14.89 9.71 3.80
C PHE A 140 15.70 10.96 4.18
N ASP A 141 17.02 10.84 4.29
CA ASP A 141 17.88 11.97 4.68
C ASP A 141 17.84 13.09 3.63
N GLU A 142 17.78 12.75 2.34
CA GLU A 142 17.64 13.72 1.25
C GLU A 142 16.27 14.41 1.31
N ILE A 143 15.20 13.66 1.56
CA ILE A 143 13.85 14.23 1.70
C ILE A 143 13.81 15.19 2.90
N VAL A 144 14.41 14.83 4.02
CA VAL A 144 14.52 15.69 5.22
C VAL A 144 15.32 16.96 4.92
N GLU A 145 16.41 16.88 4.17
CA GLU A 145 17.19 18.05 3.78
C GLU A 145 16.37 19.02 2.91
N ILE A 146 15.63 18.49 1.93
CA ILE A 146 14.73 19.30 1.10
C ILE A 146 13.68 20.00 1.99
N LEU A 147 13.05 19.27 2.90
CA LEU A 147 12.01 19.84 3.77
C LEU A 147 12.55 20.92 4.71
N LYS A 148 13.79 20.79 5.20
CA LYS A 148 14.46 21.84 5.97
C LYS A 148 14.73 23.08 5.13
N ASN A 149 15.18 22.90 3.89
CA ASN A 149 15.47 24.01 2.97
C ASN A 149 14.23 24.84 2.63
N TYR A 150 13.04 24.22 2.64
CA TYR A 150 11.76 24.90 2.46
C TYR A 150 11.05 25.24 3.78
N GLU A 151 11.71 25.06 4.93
CA GLU A 151 11.20 25.37 6.27
C GLU A 151 9.92 24.59 6.68
N PHE A 152 9.68 23.41 6.10
CA PHE A 152 8.53 22.55 6.43
C PHE A 152 8.70 21.87 7.79
N ILE A 153 9.95 21.61 8.18
CA ILE A 153 10.33 20.95 9.42
C ILE A 153 11.51 21.69 10.05
N LYS A 154 11.57 21.67 11.38
CA LYS A 154 12.68 22.21 12.18
C LYS A 154 13.76 21.16 12.46
#